data_AF-A0A916K2S9-F1
#
_entry.id   AF-A0A916K2S9-F1
#
_cell.length_a   1.000
_cell.length_b   1.000
_cell.length_c   1.000
_cell.angle_alpha   90.00
_cell.angle_beta   90.00
_cell.angle_gamma   90.00
#
_symmetry.space_group_name_H-M   'P 1'
#
loop_
_entity.id
_entity.type
_entity.pdbx_description
1 polymer ?
#
loop_
_entity_poly.entity_id
_entity_poly.type
_entity_poly.pdbx_seq_one_letter_code
_entity_poly.pdbx_strand_id
1 'polypeptide(L)'
;MRVMSAGDGYKYLLRSVVTGDGDRSLSTPLTRYYAEAGNPPGRWLGTGIAQFAGGQITTGDEVSEEQLQLLIGMGRDPVTGDPLGHAYPVYSTPAERIEARVEALDPELGPASRAEAVAQIEDEERKRGTRKAVAGYDYTFSLPKSASVLWSVADAGTQALIADAHHAAIAEVIDFMEREVAATRVGMTGADGGAVAQVDTFGLAATTYDHYDSRSSDPHLHTHVVVSNKVKTVLDGRWRSLDGRPMHAATVALSELHEAIIADHLTRLLGISWEARERGRDRNPAWAITTVKCRVS
;
A
#
# COMPACT_ATOMS: atom_id res chain seq x y z
N MET A 1 5.27 -1.41 4.56
CA MET A 1 4.26 -1.99 3.66
C MET A 1 3.19 -2.73 4.46
N ARG A 2 1.92 -2.57 4.10
CA ARG A 2 0.76 -3.31 4.63
C ARG A 2 0.08 -4.09 3.50
N VAL A 3 -0.32 -5.32 3.77
CA VAL A 3 -1.07 -6.14 2.80
C VAL A 3 -2.55 -5.77 2.86
N MET A 4 -3.15 -5.50 1.69
CA MET A 4 -4.57 -5.20 1.54
C MET A 4 -5.32 -6.44 1.12
N SER A 5 -6.45 -6.72 1.79
CA SER A 5 -7.30 -7.86 1.45
C SER A 5 -8.38 -7.50 0.44
N ALA A 6 -8.72 -8.43 -0.45
CA ALA A 6 -9.89 -8.32 -1.33
C ALA A 6 -11.20 -8.13 -0.55
N GLY A 7 -12.23 -7.62 -1.23
CA GLY A 7 -13.51 -7.25 -0.62
C GLY A 7 -13.41 -5.89 0.06
N ASP A 8 -13.38 -5.86 1.39
CA ASP A 8 -13.48 -4.61 2.17
C ASP A 8 -12.16 -3.83 2.31
N GLY A 9 -11.05 -4.30 1.73
CA GLY A 9 -9.74 -3.64 1.88
C GLY A 9 -9.77 -2.18 1.44
N TYR A 10 -10.43 -1.86 0.33
CA TYR A 10 -10.52 -0.49 -0.18
C TYR A 10 -11.30 0.45 0.77
N LYS A 11 -12.24 -0.08 1.58
CA LYS A 11 -13.00 0.73 2.55
C LYS A 11 -12.11 1.34 3.62
N TYR A 12 -10.97 0.73 3.94
CA TYR A 12 -9.99 1.33 4.84
C TYR A 12 -9.43 2.62 4.24
N LEU A 13 -9.10 2.61 2.95
CA LEU A 13 -8.57 3.78 2.23
C LEU A 13 -9.62 4.88 2.18
N LEU A 14 -10.86 4.55 1.85
CA LEU A 14 -11.95 5.51 1.85
C LEU A 14 -12.22 6.07 3.25
N ARG A 15 -12.19 5.24 4.29
CA ARG A 15 -12.42 5.74 5.66
C ARG A 15 -11.31 6.66 6.15
N SER A 16 -10.05 6.41 5.77
CA SER A 16 -8.93 7.30 6.08
C SER A 16 -8.90 8.57 5.21
N VAL A 17 -9.51 8.53 4.02
CA VAL A 17 -9.55 9.66 3.08
C VAL A 17 -10.81 10.53 3.24
N VAL A 18 -11.94 9.97 3.71
CA VAL A 18 -13.28 10.60 3.67
C VAL A 18 -13.75 11.18 5.02
N THR A 19 -13.01 11.08 6.13
CA THR A 19 -13.45 11.73 7.39
C THR A 19 -13.06 13.22 7.42
N GLY A 20 -13.79 14.01 6.62
CA GLY A 20 -13.84 15.47 6.64
C GLY A 20 -15.00 16.05 7.46
N ASP A 21 -15.49 15.34 8.50
CA ASP A 21 -16.52 15.88 9.39
C ASP A 21 -15.90 16.47 10.65
N GLY A 22 -15.62 17.77 10.60
CA GLY A 22 -15.16 18.53 11.75
C GLY A 22 -15.22 20.03 11.50
N ASP A 23 -16.38 20.62 11.77
CA ASP A 23 -16.59 22.07 11.86
C ASP A 23 -15.54 22.69 12.81
N ARG A 24 -14.51 23.31 12.23
CA ARG A 24 -13.49 24.07 12.96
C ARG A 24 -13.32 25.43 12.30
N SER A 25 -14.11 26.38 12.78
CA SER A 25 -13.72 27.78 12.80
C SER A 25 -12.34 27.89 13.45
N LEU A 26 -11.34 28.50 12.80
CA LEU A 26 -10.23 29.26 13.41
C LEU A 26 -9.26 29.85 12.35
N SER A 27 -8.92 31.12 12.57
CA SER A 27 -8.26 32.07 11.68
C SER A 27 -6.73 32.08 11.80
N THR A 28 -5.99 31.60 10.79
CA THR A 28 -4.57 31.97 10.52
C THR A 28 -4.11 31.52 9.10
N PRO A 29 -3.00 32.03 8.53
CA PRO A 29 -2.52 31.67 7.19
C PRO A 29 -2.13 30.19 7.00
N LEU A 30 -1.83 29.48 8.09
CA LEU A 30 -1.66 28.02 8.14
C LEU A 30 -2.92 27.26 7.68
N THR A 31 -4.10 27.87 7.80
CA THR A 31 -5.36 27.17 7.61
C THR A 31 -5.68 26.92 6.15
N ARG A 32 -5.15 27.63 5.15
CA ARG A 32 -5.64 27.44 3.76
C ARG A 32 -5.30 26.07 3.14
N TYR A 33 -4.16 25.48 3.53
CA TYR A 33 -3.80 24.11 3.19
C TYR A 33 -4.62 23.06 3.97
N TYR A 34 -5.15 23.44 5.14
CA TYR A 34 -6.03 22.61 6.00
C TYR A 34 -7.54 22.97 5.86
N ALA A 35 -7.91 23.97 5.05
CA ALA A 35 -9.25 24.59 5.02
C ALA A 35 -10.15 23.98 3.96
N GLU A 36 -9.59 23.22 3.02
CA GLU A 36 -10.40 22.35 2.17
C GLU A 36 -10.86 21.19 3.05
N ALA A 37 -12.17 21.13 3.31
CA ALA A 37 -12.76 20.11 4.14
C ALA A 37 -12.49 18.71 3.54
N GLY A 38 -11.64 17.93 4.20
CA GLY A 38 -11.30 16.54 3.83
C GLY A 38 -9.84 16.34 3.40
N ASN A 39 -9.40 15.09 3.33
CA ASN A 39 -8.13 14.76 2.69
C ASN A 39 -8.29 14.87 1.16
N PRO A 40 -7.23 15.26 0.41
CA PRO A 40 -7.31 15.38 -1.03
C PRO A 40 -7.73 14.05 -1.67
N PRO A 41 -8.43 14.08 -2.82
CA PRO A 41 -8.77 12.87 -3.52
C PRO A 41 -7.50 12.17 -4.01
N GLY A 42 -7.56 10.85 -4.10
CA GLY A 42 -6.39 10.07 -4.50
C GLY A 42 -6.01 10.28 -5.96
N ARG A 43 -4.75 10.02 -6.30
CA ARG A 43 -4.25 10.12 -7.69
C ARG A 43 -3.63 8.83 -8.21
N TRP A 44 -3.80 8.57 -9.50
CA TRP A 44 -3.20 7.43 -10.19
C TRP A 44 -1.69 7.61 -10.40
N LEU A 45 -0.94 6.51 -10.27
CA LEU A 45 0.52 6.46 -10.45
C LEU A 45 0.99 5.10 -11.00
N GLY A 46 2.11 5.11 -11.74
CA GLY A 46 2.77 3.93 -12.31
C GLY A 46 2.42 3.68 -13.78
N THR A 47 3.31 3.04 -14.54
CA THR A 47 3.13 2.80 -15.99
C THR A 47 2.08 1.72 -16.27
N GLY A 48 1.77 0.87 -15.29
CA GLY A 48 0.77 -0.18 -15.41
C GLY A 48 -0.65 0.34 -15.60
N ILE A 49 -0.94 1.59 -15.20
CA ILE A 49 -2.28 2.20 -15.35
C ILE A 49 -2.71 2.32 -16.81
N ALA A 50 -1.75 2.49 -17.73
CA ALA A 50 -2.01 2.58 -19.17
C ALA A 50 -2.60 1.28 -19.74
N GLN A 51 -2.56 0.19 -18.98
CA GLN A 51 -3.15 -1.09 -19.38
C GLN A 51 -4.65 -1.20 -19.09
N PHE A 52 -5.22 -0.26 -18.33
CA PHE A 52 -6.66 -0.22 -18.05
C PHE A 52 -7.42 0.50 -19.17
N ALA A 53 -8.55 -0.08 -19.59
CA ALA A 53 -9.46 0.48 -20.60
C ALA A 53 -8.81 1.09 -21.86
N GLY A 54 -7.67 0.54 -22.31
CA GLY A 54 -6.94 1.05 -23.46
C GLY A 54 -6.22 2.39 -23.23
N GLY A 55 -5.86 2.70 -21.98
CA GLY A 55 -5.08 3.89 -21.62
C GLY A 55 -5.92 5.14 -21.30
N GLN A 56 -7.16 4.95 -20.87
CA GLN A 56 -8.04 6.07 -20.47
C GLN A 56 -7.64 6.71 -19.14
N ILE A 57 -6.87 6.00 -18.32
CA ILE A 57 -6.30 6.53 -17.07
C ILE A 57 -4.85 6.92 -17.32
N THR A 58 -4.51 8.13 -16.90
CA THR A 58 -3.17 8.70 -16.97
C THR A 58 -2.66 9.06 -15.57
N THR A 59 -1.34 9.20 -15.44
CA THR A 59 -0.71 9.52 -14.16
C THR A 59 -1.19 10.90 -13.67
N GLY A 60 -1.59 10.98 -12.40
CA GLY A 60 -2.10 12.20 -11.79
C GLY A 60 -3.63 12.35 -11.85
N ASP A 61 -4.32 11.55 -12.65
CA ASP A 61 -5.79 11.52 -12.69
C ASP A 61 -6.37 11.18 -11.32
N GLU A 62 -7.53 11.76 -11.02
CA GLU A 62 -8.25 11.52 -9.77
C GLU A 62 -8.79 10.08 -9.73
N VAL A 63 -8.70 9.47 -8.55
CA VAL A 63 -9.18 8.11 -8.29
C VAL A 63 -10.57 8.17 -7.69
N SER A 64 -11.57 7.59 -8.35
CA SER A 64 -12.91 7.48 -7.79
C SER A 64 -13.06 6.28 -6.83
N GLU A 65 -14.05 6.34 -5.93
CA GLU A 65 -14.41 5.21 -5.06
C GLU A 65 -14.78 3.96 -5.87
N GLU A 66 -15.52 4.13 -6.96
CA GLU A 66 -15.96 3.02 -7.81
C GLU A 66 -14.76 2.35 -8.51
N GLN A 67 -13.80 3.13 -8.99
CA GLN A 67 -12.55 2.61 -9.55
C GLN A 67 -11.77 1.77 -8.52
N LEU A 68 -11.66 2.24 -7.27
CA LEU A 68 -11.03 1.48 -6.18
C LEU A 68 -11.76 0.20 -5.85
N GLN A 69 -13.09 0.26 -5.79
CA GLN A 69 -13.91 -0.91 -5.52
C GLN A 69 -13.73 -1.97 -6.61
N LEU A 70 -13.72 -1.58 -7.88
CA LEU A 70 -13.48 -2.48 -9.00
C LEU A 70 -12.09 -3.10 -8.93
N LEU A 71 -11.04 -2.29 -8.79
CA LEU A 71 -9.66 -2.79 -8.85
C LEU A 71 -9.23 -3.53 -7.58
N ILE A 72 -9.33 -2.88 -6.42
CA ILE A 72 -8.86 -3.41 -5.13
C ILE A 72 -9.92 -4.32 -4.51
N GLY A 73 -11.19 -3.95 -4.57
CA GLY A 73 -12.27 -4.77 -4.01
C GLY A 73 -12.48 -6.07 -4.81
N MET A 74 -12.55 -5.97 -6.14
CA MET A 74 -13.01 -7.05 -7.01
C MET A 74 -11.95 -7.62 -7.98
N GLY A 75 -10.84 -6.91 -8.19
CA GLY A 75 -9.78 -7.35 -9.13
C GLY A 75 -10.19 -7.21 -10.59
N ARG A 76 -10.94 -6.14 -10.91
CA ARG A 76 -11.49 -5.81 -12.22
C ARG A 76 -10.89 -4.51 -12.76
N ASP A 77 -11.02 -4.31 -14.06
CA ASP A 77 -10.63 -3.07 -14.72
C ASP A 77 -11.39 -1.90 -14.05
N PRO A 78 -10.70 -0.85 -13.59
CA PRO A 78 -11.32 0.24 -12.85
C PRO A 78 -12.27 1.09 -13.70
N VAL A 79 -12.26 0.96 -15.03
CA VAL A 79 -13.12 1.75 -15.94
C VAL A 79 -14.17 0.86 -16.59
N THR A 80 -13.78 -0.30 -17.14
CA THR A 80 -14.73 -1.17 -17.86
C THR A 80 -15.43 -2.18 -16.96
N GLY A 81 -14.87 -2.49 -15.78
CA GLY A 81 -15.34 -3.56 -14.91
C GLY A 81 -15.02 -4.97 -15.41
N ASP A 82 -14.23 -5.11 -16.48
CA ASP A 82 -13.84 -6.40 -17.02
C ASP A 82 -12.91 -7.17 -16.07
N PRO A 83 -12.93 -8.52 -16.09
CA PRO A 83 -12.02 -9.32 -15.25
C PRO A 83 -10.54 -9.11 -15.61
N LEU A 84 -9.72 -8.77 -14.61
CA LEU A 84 -8.25 -8.74 -14.75
C LEU A 84 -7.67 -10.12 -14.41
N GLY A 85 -7.94 -11.10 -15.29
CA GLY A 85 -7.58 -12.49 -15.07
C GLY A 85 -8.51 -13.18 -14.08
N HIS A 86 -7.98 -14.08 -13.24
CA HIS A 86 -8.81 -14.78 -12.26
C HIS A 86 -9.33 -13.86 -11.16
N ALA A 87 -10.56 -14.09 -10.71
CA ALA A 87 -11.11 -13.42 -9.54
C ALA A 87 -10.26 -13.71 -8.29
N TYR A 88 -10.33 -12.84 -7.29
CA TYR A 88 -9.67 -13.08 -6.00
C TYR A 88 -10.22 -14.36 -5.35
N PRO A 89 -9.34 -15.26 -4.85
CA PRO A 89 -9.80 -16.51 -4.25
C PRO A 89 -10.61 -16.24 -2.98
N VAL A 90 -11.77 -16.87 -2.89
CA VAL A 90 -12.57 -16.91 -1.67
C VAL A 90 -12.10 -18.10 -0.84
N TYR A 91 -11.66 -17.83 0.39
CA TYR A 91 -11.24 -18.88 1.32
C TYR A 91 -12.35 -19.17 2.31
N SER A 92 -12.55 -20.45 2.64
CA SER A 92 -13.51 -20.85 3.65
C SER A 92 -13.20 -20.19 5.00
N THR A 93 -14.24 -19.72 5.67
CA THR A 93 -14.15 -19.13 7.00
C THR A 93 -13.72 -20.17 8.03
N PRO A 94 -13.20 -19.76 9.20
CA PRO A 94 -12.91 -20.72 10.27
C PRO A 94 -14.13 -21.57 10.64
N ALA A 95 -15.33 -20.99 10.67
CA ALA A 95 -16.57 -21.71 10.97
C ALA A 95 -16.87 -22.81 9.94
N GLU A 96 -16.83 -22.49 8.64
CA GLU A 96 -17.05 -23.48 7.57
C GLU A 96 -16.00 -24.61 7.59
N ARG A 97 -14.74 -24.28 7.93
CA ARG A 97 -13.68 -25.29 8.06
C ARG A 97 -13.87 -26.15 9.30
N ILE A 98 -14.31 -25.58 10.42
CA ILE A 98 -14.65 -26.33 11.63
C ILE A 98 -15.80 -27.28 11.31
N GLU A 99 -16.89 -26.78 10.72
CA GLU A 99 -18.06 -27.58 10.32
C GLU A 99 -17.67 -28.77 9.43
N ALA A 100 -16.94 -28.52 8.34
CA ALA A 100 -16.49 -29.57 7.43
C ALA A 100 -15.59 -30.61 8.11
N ARG A 101 -14.71 -30.18 9.04
CA ARG A 101 -13.83 -31.09 9.79
C ARG A 101 -14.60 -31.90 10.85
N VAL A 102 -15.64 -31.32 11.45
CA VAL A 102 -16.50 -32.01 12.43
C VAL A 102 -17.41 -33.02 11.73
N GLU A 103 -17.92 -32.71 10.54
CA GLU A 103 -18.69 -33.63 9.71
C GLU A 103 -17.85 -34.84 9.26
N ALA A 104 -16.56 -34.64 9.00
CA ALA A 104 -15.62 -35.70 8.64
C ALA A 104 -15.15 -36.57 9.83
N LEU A 105 -15.58 -36.30 11.07
CA LEU A 105 -15.26 -37.14 12.23
C LEU A 105 -15.99 -38.48 12.14
N ASP A 106 -15.30 -39.56 12.49
CA ASP A 106 -15.83 -40.93 12.52
C ASP A 106 -17.20 -40.97 13.24
N PRO A 107 -18.28 -41.42 12.56
CA PRO A 107 -19.61 -41.49 13.14
C PRO A 107 -19.69 -42.40 14.37
N GLU A 108 -18.79 -43.38 14.50
CA GLU A 108 -18.76 -44.34 15.62
C GLU A 108 -18.06 -43.79 16.88
N LEU A 109 -17.52 -42.57 16.84
CA LEU A 109 -16.91 -41.94 18.01
C LEU A 109 -17.94 -41.76 19.14
N GLY A 110 -17.60 -42.28 20.32
CA GLY A 110 -18.36 -42.05 21.54
C GLY A 110 -18.47 -40.56 21.90
N PRO A 111 -19.51 -40.14 22.64
CA PRO A 111 -19.80 -38.71 22.88
C PRO A 111 -18.64 -37.91 23.47
N ALA A 112 -17.88 -38.48 24.41
CA ALA A 112 -16.73 -37.82 25.03
C ALA A 112 -15.58 -37.59 24.05
N SER A 113 -15.18 -38.64 23.31
CA SER A 113 -14.11 -38.56 22.31
C SER A 113 -14.47 -37.64 21.14
N ARG A 114 -15.75 -37.63 20.73
CA ARG A 114 -16.24 -36.66 19.74
C ARG A 114 -16.13 -35.22 20.25
N ALA A 115 -16.51 -34.96 21.49
CA ALA A 115 -16.41 -33.61 22.08
C ALA A 115 -14.95 -33.13 22.18
N GLU A 116 -14.02 -34.01 22.58
CA GLU A 116 -12.58 -33.70 22.61
C GLU A 116 -12.04 -33.37 21.22
N ALA A 117 -12.40 -34.17 20.20
CA ALA A 117 -11.98 -33.95 18.83
C ALA A 117 -12.51 -32.62 18.26
N VAL A 118 -13.78 -32.27 18.55
CA VAL A 118 -14.37 -30.98 18.16
C VAL A 118 -13.59 -29.82 18.79
N ALA A 119 -13.33 -29.87 20.10
CA ALA A 119 -12.59 -28.82 20.80
C ALA A 119 -11.16 -28.63 20.24
N GLN A 120 -10.50 -29.73 19.85
CA GLN A 120 -9.20 -29.68 19.20
C GLN A 120 -9.29 -29.01 17.81
N ILE A 121 -10.28 -29.39 16.99
CA ILE A 121 -10.51 -28.77 15.67
C ILE A 121 -10.72 -27.26 15.82
N GLU A 122 -11.54 -26.84 16.77
CA GLU A 122 -11.80 -25.42 17.04
C GLU A 122 -10.53 -24.66 17.43
N ASP A 123 -9.69 -25.23 18.31
CA ASP A 123 -8.42 -24.61 18.71
C ASP A 123 -7.44 -24.51 17.54
N GLU A 124 -7.33 -25.56 16.72
CA GLU A 124 -6.46 -25.57 15.55
C GLU A 124 -6.92 -24.54 14.49
N GLU A 125 -8.22 -24.49 14.18
CA GLU A 125 -8.73 -23.54 13.19
C GLU A 125 -8.69 -22.09 13.68
N ARG A 126 -8.89 -21.88 14.99
CA ARG A 126 -8.67 -20.57 15.62
C ARG A 126 -7.21 -20.12 15.51
N LYS A 127 -6.25 -21.00 15.81
CA LYS A 127 -4.81 -20.72 15.68
C LYS A 127 -4.40 -20.46 14.23
N ARG A 128 -4.99 -21.18 13.28
CA ARG A 128 -4.77 -20.98 11.84
C ARG A 128 -5.30 -19.64 11.34
N GLY A 129 -6.40 -19.15 11.94
CA GLY A 129 -7.00 -17.86 11.62
C GLY A 129 -7.70 -17.80 10.26
N THR A 130 -7.98 -16.58 9.81
CA THR A 130 -8.67 -16.31 8.54
C THR A 130 -7.68 -15.92 7.46
N ARG A 131 -7.69 -16.66 6.35
CA ARG A 131 -6.94 -16.28 5.15
C ARG A 131 -7.81 -15.39 4.27
N LYS A 132 -7.27 -14.26 3.81
CA LYS A 132 -7.91 -13.41 2.81
C LYS A 132 -7.04 -13.32 1.56
N ALA A 133 -7.66 -13.17 0.39
CA ALA A 133 -6.95 -12.89 -0.85
C ALA A 133 -6.24 -11.54 -0.76
N VAL A 134 -5.02 -11.47 -1.26
CA VAL A 134 -4.28 -10.20 -1.38
C VAL A 134 -4.81 -9.43 -2.58
N ALA A 135 -5.27 -8.21 -2.35
CA ALA A 135 -5.74 -7.29 -3.37
C ALA A 135 -4.73 -6.21 -3.73
N GLY A 136 -3.79 -5.92 -2.83
CA GLY A 136 -2.75 -4.93 -3.07
C GLY A 136 -1.82 -4.76 -1.89
N TYR A 137 -0.91 -3.80 -2.03
CA TYR A 137 0.13 -3.50 -1.07
C TYR A 137 0.15 -1.98 -0.83
N ASP A 138 -0.05 -1.58 0.41
CA ASP A 138 -0.03 -0.18 0.85
C ASP A 138 1.36 0.17 1.38
N TYR A 139 2.05 1.07 0.69
CA TYR A 139 3.30 1.67 1.10
C TYR A 139 3.05 3.08 1.61
N THR A 140 3.36 3.30 2.88
CA THR A 140 3.30 4.64 3.47
C THR A 140 4.69 5.27 3.38
N PHE A 141 4.84 6.24 2.49
CA PHE A 141 6.04 7.07 2.39
C PHE A 141 5.86 8.29 3.27
N SER A 142 6.82 8.58 4.13
CA SER A 142 6.74 9.72 5.07
C SER A 142 7.96 10.59 4.90
N LEU A 143 7.80 11.90 5.04
CA LEU A 143 8.98 12.77 5.16
C LEU A 143 9.78 12.43 6.42
N PRO A 144 11.11 12.59 6.40
CA PRO A 144 11.90 12.62 7.63
C PRO A 144 11.31 13.65 8.59
N LYS A 145 11.26 13.34 9.90
CA LYS A 145 10.52 14.18 10.86
C LYS A 145 10.99 15.65 10.85
N SER A 146 12.29 15.91 10.66
CA SER A 146 12.82 17.27 10.52
C SER A 146 12.25 18.00 9.30
N ALA A 147 12.04 17.29 8.18
CA ALA A 147 11.42 17.84 6.99
C ALA A 147 9.92 18.05 7.17
N SER A 148 9.21 17.17 7.88
CA SER A 148 7.80 17.42 8.26
C SER A 148 7.66 18.65 9.16
N VAL A 149 8.60 18.86 10.09
CA VAL A 149 8.62 20.06 10.94
C VAL A 149 8.87 21.31 10.08
N LEU A 150 9.89 21.30 9.22
CA LEU A 150 10.16 22.40 8.29
C LEU A 150 8.93 22.74 7.46
N TRP A 151 8.32 21.73 6.84
CA TRP A 151 7.09 21.86 6.06
C TRP A 151 5.97 22.50 6.88
N SER A 152 5.73 22.05 8.11
CA SER A 152 4.61 22.54 8.92
C SER A 152 4.68 24.02 9.31
N VAL A 153 5.90 24.60 9.39
CA VAL A 153 6.10 26.00 9.76
C VAL A 153 6.40 26.92 8.58
N ALA A 154 6.58 26.36 7.39
CA ALA A 154 6.90 27.12 6.18
C ALA A 154 5.69 27.89 5.63
N ASP A 155 5.94 28.87 4.76
CA ASP A 155 4.87 29.54 4.02
C ASP A 155 4.23 28.59 3.00
N ALA A 156 3.03 28.93 2.52
CA ALA A 156 2.26 28.08 1.61
C ALA A 156 3.00 27.73 0.31
N GLY A 157 3.84 28.63 -0.21
CA GLY A 157 4.63 28.36 -1.42
C GLY A 157 5.70 27.31 -1.15
N THR A 158 6.44 27.46 -0.06
CA THR A 158 7.45 26.46 0.36
C THR A 158 6.82 25.12 0.72
N GLN A 159 5.64 25.12 1.35
CA GLN A 159 4.88 23.90 1.64
C GLN A 159 4.53 23.12 0.37
N ALA A 160 4.04 23.82 -0.66
CA ALA A 160 3.72 23.21 -1.95
C ALA A 160 4.98 22.63 -2.61
N LEU A 161 6.10 23.36 -2.61
CA LEU A 161 7.38 22.87 -3.17
C LEU A 161 7.89 21.60 -2.47
N ILE A 162 7.75 21.51 -1.15
CA ILE A 162 8.13 20.31 -0.38
C ILE A 162 7.16 19.14 -0.68
N ALA A 163 5.86 19.40 -0.84
CA ALA A 163 4.88 18.39 -1.22
C ALA A 163 5.16 17.84 -2.64
N ASP A 164 5.42 18.73 -3.61
CA ASP A 164 5.78 18.34 -4.97
C ASP A 164 7.07 17.51 -4.98
N ALA A 165 8.07 17.90 -4.18
CA ALA A 165 9.30 17.12 -4.01
C ALA A 165 9.04 15.73 -3.43
N HIS A 166 8.09 15.61 -2.49
CA HIS A 166 7.66 14.34 -1.91
C HIS A 166 6.98 13.45 -2.96
N HIS A 167 6.07 14.00 -3.76
CA HIS A 167 5.39 13.27 -4.84
C HIS A 167 6.34 12.84 -5.94
N ALA A 168 7.29 13.70 -6.33
CA ALA A 168 8.34 13.35 -7.29
C ALA A 168 9.22 12.21 -6.77
N ALA A 169 9.62 12.25 -5.50
CA ALA A 169 10.39 11.18 -4.88
C ALA A 169 9.63 9.85 -4.86
N ILE A 170 8.32 9.88 -4.59
CA ILE A 170 7.46 8.69 -4.66
C ILE A 170 7.39 8.15 -6.09
N ALA A 171 7.23 9.00 -7.09
CA ALA A 171 7.20 8.59 -8.49
C ALA A 171 8.50 7.88 -8.91
N GLU A 172 9.66 8.40 -8.51
CA GLU A 172 10.96 7.77 -8.77
C GLU A 172 11.13 6.42 -8.07
N VAL A 173 10.62 6.29 -6.84
CA VAL A 173 10.60 5.00 -6.12
C VAL A 173 9.69 4.00 -6.84
N ILE A 174 8.53 4.42 -7.34
CA ILE A 174 7.63 3.54 -8.09
C ILE A 174 8.25 3.11 -9.41
N ASP A 175 8.91 4.02 -10.13
CA ASP A 175 9.67 3.73 -11.34
C ASP A 175 10.83 2.76 -11.08
N PHE A 176 11.52 2.89 -9.94
CA PHE A 176 12.49 1.88 -9.48
C PHE A 176 11.82 0.53 -9.19
N MET A 177 10.67 0.51 -8.50
CA MET A 177 9.94 -0.72 -8.20
C MET A 177 9.51 -1.43 -9.48
N GLU A 178 9.04 -0.70 -10.50
CA GLU A 178 8.64 -1.25 -11.79
C GLU A 178 9.80 -1.94 -12.52
N ARG A 179 11.01 -1.38 -12.44
CA ARG A 179 12.21 -1.96 -13.07
C ARG A 179 12.81 -3.13 -12.32
N GLU A 180 12.94 -3.02 -11.00
CA GLU A 180 13.83 -3.90 -10.22
C GLU A 180 13.10 -4.88 -9.30
N VAL A 181 11.82 -4.64 -9.00
CA VAL A 181 11.07 -5.38 -7.96
C VAL A 181 9.82 -6.04 -8.51
N ALA A 182 9.12 -5.39 -9.45
CA ALA A 182 7.83 -5.80 -9.95
C ALA A 182 7.93 -7.03 -10.85
N ALA A 183 7.61 -8.20 -10.29
CA ALA A 183 7.55 -9.45 -11.02
C ALA A 183 6.25 -10.19 -10.75
N THR A 184 5.85 -11.06 -11.68
CA THR A 184 4.80 -12.06 -11.43
C THR A 184 5.32 -13.46 -11.68
N ARG A 185 4.64 -14.46 -11.08
CA ARG A 185 5.02 -15.86 -11.19
C ARG A 185 4.23 -16.54 -12.30
N VAL A 186 4.92 -17.21 -13.20
CA VAL A 186 4.34 -18.12 -14.19
C VAL A 186 4.83 -19.52 -13.89
N GLY A 187 3.93 -20.50 -13.89
CA GLY A 187 4.30 -21.90 -13.73
C GLY A 187 3.60 -22.80 -14.72
N MET A 188 4.29 -23.86 -15.15
CA MET A 188 3.67 -25.03 -15.76
C MET A 188 3.58 -26.12 -14.70
N THR A 189 2.36 -26.55 -14.37
CA THR A 189 2.17 -27.76 -13.55
C THR A 189 2.43 -28.98 -14.43
N GLY A 190 3.62 -29.56 -14.31
CA GLY A 190 3.97 -30.89 -14.86
C GLY A 190 4.09 -31.93 -13.75
N ALA A 191 3.97 -33.21 -14.11
CA ALA A 191 3.99 -34.34 -13.17
C ALA A 191 5.28 -34.47 -12.34
N ASP A 192 6.39 -33.88 -12.81
CA ASP A 192 7.72 -34.01 -12.20
C ASP A 192 8.15 -32.78 -11.36
N GLY A 193 7.17 -31.98 -10.92
CA GLY A 193 7.42 -30.74 -10.18
C GLY A 193 7.46 -29.53 -11.13
N GLY A 194 6.47 -28.66 -11.00
CA GLY A 194 6.34 -27.49 -11.88
C GLY A 194 7.48 -26.50 -11.70
N ALA A 195 8.03 -26.01 -12.82
CA ALA A 195 8.94 -24.87 -12.81
C ALA A 195 8.13 -23.58 -12.59
N VAL A 196 8.63 -22.67 -11.75
CA VAL A 196 8.06 -21.34 -11.57
C VAL A 196 9.08 -20.29 -11.96
N ALA A 197 8.78 -19.50 -12.99
CA ALA A 197 9.58 -18.38 -13.43
C ALA A 197 8.98 -17.06 -12.93
N GLN A 198 9.84 -16.09 -12.63
CA GLN A 198 9.44 -14.70 -12.48
C GLN A 198 9.53 -14.01 -13.84
N VAL A 199 8.50 -13.25 -14.21
CA VAL A 199 8.40 -12.56 -15.50
C VAL A 199 8.03 -11.09 -15.33
N ASP A 200 8.49 -10.29 -16.28
CA ASP A 200 8.30 -8.84 -16.31
C ASP A 200 6.84 -8.45 -16.57
N THR A 201 6.50 -7.26 -16.07
CA THR A 201 5.18 -6.66 -16.18
C THR A 201 5.26 -5.36 -16.98
N PHE A 202 4.13 -4.88 -17.51
CA PHE A 202 4.04 -3.56 -18.15
C PHE A 202 4.19 -2.39 -17.15
N GLY A 203 4.39 -2.70 -15.86
CA GLY A 203 4.48 -1.74 -14.77
C GLY A 203 3.52 -2.09 -13.64
N LEU A 204 3.49 -1.19 -12.66
CA LEU A 204 2.61 -1.20 -11.51
C LEU A 204 1.44 -0.24 -11.76
N ALA A 205 0.29 -0.58 -11.21
CA ALA A 205 -0.83 0.34 -11.10
C ALA A 205 -1.01 0.68 -9.63
N ALA A 206 -0.89 1.95 -9.29
CA ALA A 206 -0.97 2.42 -7.91
C ALA A 206 -1.90 3.62 -7.77
N THR A 207 -2.45 3.79 -6.57
CA THR A 207 -3.19 4.98 -6.17
C THR A 207 -2.51 5.63 -4.96
N THR A 208 -2.44 6.95 -4.95
CA THR A 208 -1.71 7.77 -3.97
C THR A 208 -2.70 8.60 -3.15
N TYR A 209 -2.52 8.68 -1.84
CA TYR A 209 -3.36 9.48 -0.93
C TYR A 209 -2.49 10.21 0.09
N ASP A 210 -2.54 11.54 0.09
CA ASP A 210 -1.80 12.34 1.04
C ASP A 210 -2.55 12.51 2.35
N HIS A 211 -1.80 12.41 3.44
CA HIS A 211 -2.24 12.72 4.79
C HIS A 211 -1.23 13.67 5.45
N TYR A 212 -1.73 14.52 6.34
CA TYR A 212 -0.97 15.67 6.84
C TYR A 212 -0.68 15.61 8.34
N ASP A 213 -1.32 14.71 9.06
CA ASP A 213 -1.21 14.54 10.50
C ASP A 213 -0.78 13.12 10.89
N SER A 214 -0.08 13.00 12.00
CA SER A 214 0.15 11.70 12.63
C SER A 214 -1.08 11.25 13.41
N ARG A 215 -1.09 10.00 13.87
CA ARG A 215 -2.12 9.50 14.81
C ARG A 215 -2.24 10.32 16.11
N SER A 216 -1.20 11.07 16.45
CA SER A 216 -1.14 11.96 17.61
C SER A 216 -1.38 13.43 17.24
N SER A 217 -1.86 13.70 16.02
CA SER A 217 -2.14 15.03 15.46
C SER A 217 -0.93 15.96 15.28
N ASP A 218 0.31 15.43 15.40
CA ASP A 218 1.51 16.19 15.00
C ASP A 218 1.61 16.30 13.47
N PRO A 219 2.10 17.43 12.92
CA PRO A 219 2.35 17.57 11.49
C PRO A 219 3.26 16.46 10.98
N HIS A 220 2.77 15.74 9.97
CA HIS A 220 3.45 14.59 9.39
C HIS A 220 2.93 14.33 7.98
N LEU A 221 3.48 15.03 6.99
CA LEU A 221 3.20 14.76 5.59
C LEU A 221 3.66 13.33 5.24
N HIS A 222 2.68 12.51 4.84
CA HIS A 222 2.91 11.16 4.36
C HIS A 222 1.89 10.78 3.31
N THR A 223 2.30 9.94 2.36
CA THR A 223 1.45 9.46 1.27
C THR A 223 1.29 7.95 1.36
N HIS A 224 0.05 7.48 1.33
CA HIS A 224 -0.28 6.07 1.13
C HIS A 224 -0.28 5.76 -0.36
N VAL A 225 0.57 4.82 -0.77
CA VAL A 225 0.70 4.35 -2.15
C VAL A 225 0.23 2.90 -2.21
N VAL A 226 -0.98 2.71 -2.74
CA VAL A 226 -1.65 1.42 -2.82
C VAL A 226 -1.39 0.82 -4.19
N VAL A 227 -0.42 -0.10 -4.23
CA VAL A 227 -0.09 -0.87 -5.42
C VAL A 227 -1.08 -2.01 -5.58
N SER A 228 -1.74 -2.08 -6.74
CA SER A 228 -2.65 -3.17 -7.09
C SER A 228 -1.92 -4.50 -7.17
N ASN A 229 -2.56 -5.57 -6.70
CA ASN A 229 -2.06 -6.93 -6.93
C ASN A 229 -2.31 -7.41 -8.36
N LYS A 230 -3.03 -6.65 -9.20
CA LYS A 230 -3.27 -7.00 -10.61
C LYS A 230 -2.22 -6.34 -11.50
N VAL A 231 -1.43 -7.17 -12.17
CA VAL A 231 -0.41 -6.74 -13.14
C VAL A 231 -0.57 -7.47 -14.45
N LYS A 232 -0.26 -6.79 -15.55
CA LYS A 232 -0.29 -7.36 -16.90
C LYS A 232 1.13 -7.70 -17.32
N THR A 233 1.35 -8.92 -17.78
CA THR A 233 2.69 -9.39 -18.17
C THR A 233 3.05 -8.97 -19.58
N VAL A 234 4.33 -8.64 -19.79
CA VAL A 234 4.86 -8.32 -21.12
C VAL A 234 4.90 -9.56 -22.03
N LEU A 235 5.19 -10.73 -21.45
CA LEU A 235 5.40 -11.97 -22.19
C LEU A 235 4.18 -12.43 -23.02
N ASP A 236 2.97 -12.38 -22.44
CA ASP A 236 1.76 -12.89 -23.09
C ASP A 236 0.53 -11.99 -22.94
N GLY A 237 0.71 -10.77 -22.43
CA GLY A 237 -0.36 -9.79 -22.25
C GLY A 237 -1.44 -10.18 -21.23
N ARG A 238 -1.26 -11.27 -20.46
CA ARG A 238 -2.28 -11.71 -19.50
C ARG A 238 -2.15 -11.00 -18.16
N TRP A 239 -3.30 -10.81 -17.52
CA TRP A 239 -3.40 -10.32 -16.16
C TRP A 239 -3.11 -11.42 -15.15
N ARG A 240 -2.26 -11.12 -14.17
CA ARG A 240 -1.80 -12.02 -13.10
C ARG A 240 -1.70 -11.29 -11.77
N SER A 241 -1.43 -12.06 -10.72
CA SER A 241 -1.10 -11.53 -9.40
C SER A 241 0.37 -11.12 -9.31
N LEU A 242 0.63 -9.95 -8.72
CA LEU A 242 1.99 -9.50 -8.41
C LEU A 242 2.63 -10.44 -7.37
N ASP A 243 3.90 -10.77 -7.55
CA ASP A 243 4.65 -11.57 -6.58
C ASP A 243 4.96 -10.72 -5.34
N GLY A 244 4.27 -11.02 -4.23
CA GLY A 244 4.46 -10.27 -2.99
C GLY A 244 5.82 -10.48 -2.34
N ARG A 245 6.55 -11.57 -2.64
CA ARG A 245 7.84 -11.86 -1.98
C ARG A 245 8.90 -10.79 -2.23
N PRO A 246 9.23 -10.43 -3.50
CA PRO A 246 10.17 -9.35 -3.76
C PRO A 246 9.69 -8.00 -3.19
N MET A 247 8.39 -7.71 -3.26
CA MET A 247 7.79 -6.50 -2.67
C MET A 247 8.05 -6.39 -1.15
N HIS A 248 7.82 -7.49 -0.42
CA HIS A 248 8.12 -7.56 1.02
C HIS A 248 9.63 -7.42 1.29
N ALA A 249 10.47 -8.16 0.55
CA ALA A 249 11.91 -8.16 0.76
C ALA A 249 12.55 -6.80 0.49
N ALA A 250 12.04 -6.04 -0.49
CA ALA A 250 12.56 -4.73 -0.87
C ALA A 250 12.12 -3.59 0.06
N THR A 251 11.19 -3.81 1.01
CA THR A 251 10.58 -2.73 1.80
C THR A 251 11.60 -1.80 2.48
N VAL A 252 12.68 -2.35 3.05
CA VAL A 252 13.73 -1.52 3.68
C VAL A 252 14.50 -0.74 2.62
N ALA A 253 14.93 -1.37 1.54
CA ALA A 253 15.66 -0.71 0.45
C ALA A 253 14.84 0.43 -0.19
N LEU A 254 13.53 0.23 -0.39
CA LEU A 254 12.62 1.25 -0.92
C LEU A 254 12.46 2.44 0.04
N SER A 255 12.48 2.18 1.36
CA SER A 255 12.46 3.24 2.38
C SER A 255 13.73 4.08 2.34
N GLU A 256 14.90 3.44 2.27
CA GLU A 256 16.19 4.14 2.22
C GLU A 256 16.35 4.92 0.91
N LEU A 257 15.88 4.35 -0.21
CA LEU A 257 15.85 5.03 -1.51
C LEU A 257 14.97 6.29 -1.46
N HIS A 258 13.76 6.19 -0.89
CA HIS A 258 12.87 7.32 -0.71
C HIS A 258 13.52 8.43 0.14
N GLU A 259 14.13 8.07 1.27
CA GLU A 259 14.84 9.02 2.13
C GLU A 259 16.02 9.71 1.42
N ALA A 260 16.76 8.97 0.58
CA ALA A 260 17.86 9.54 -0.19
C ALA A 260 17.37 10.52 -1.28
N ILE A 261 16.32 10.15 -2.03
CA ILE A 261 15.77 10.99 -3.10
C ILE A 261 15.17 12.27 -2.52
N ILE A 262 14.39 12.17 -1.43
CA ILE A 262 13.80 13.37 -0.81
C ILE A 262 14.89 14.28 -0.23
N ALA A 263 15.96 13.72 0.34
CA ALA A 263 17.08 14.50 0.82
C ALA A 263 17.75 15.29 -0.32
N ASP A 264 17.99 14.64 -1.46
CA ASP A 264 18.54 15.29 -2.65
C ASP A 264 17.60 16.38 -3.20
N HIS A 265 16.31 16.07 -3.35
CA HIS A 265 15.30 17.02 -3.85
C HIS A 265 15.25 18.29 -3.01
N LEU A 266 15.13 18.14 -1.69
CA LEU A 266 15.05 19.29 -0.80
C LEU A 266 16.38 20.05 -0.71
N THR A 267 17.53 19.35 -0.84
CA THR A 267 18.84 20.02 -0.93
C THR A 267 18.91 20.91 -2.17
N ARG A 268 18.50 20.41 -3.34
CA ARG A 268 18.49 21.17 -4.60
C ARG A 268 17.50 22.34 -4.58
N LEU A 269 16.33 22.14 -3.97
CA LEU A 269 15.26 23.14 -3.92
C LEU A 269 15.51 24.24 -2.90
N LEU A 270 15.99 23.89 -1.70
CA LEU A 270 16.03 24.79 -0.54
C LEU A 270 17.45 25.06 -0.02
N GLY A 271 18.48 24.41 -0.56
CA GLY A 271 19.87 24.56 -0.10
C GLY A 271 20.11 24.02 1.31
N ILE A 272 19.27 23.09 1.78
CA ILE A 272 19.37 22.54 3.13
C ILE A 272 20.46 21.47 3.23
N SER A 273 21.06 21.35 4.43
CA SER A 273 22.05 20.32 4.75
C SER A 273 21.48 19.26 5.67
N TRP A 274 22.05 18.06 5.58
CA TRP A 274 21.61 16.88 6.31
C TRP A 274 22.71 16.33 7.21
N GLU A 275 22.31 15.77 8.35
CA GLU A 275 23.19 15.02 9.24
C GLU A 275 22.56 13.66 9.56
N ALA A 276 23.40 12.63 9.70
CA ALA A 276 22.96 11.33 10.17
C ALA A 276 22.79 11.37 11.69
N ARG A 277 21.62 10.95 12.19
CA ARG A 277 21.33 10.86 13.62
C ARG A 277 21.06 9.41 14.02
N GLU A 278 21.69 8.98 15.10
CA GLU A 278 21.48 7.63 15.64
C GLU A 278 20.06 7.46 16.20
N ARG A 279 19.47 6.28 15.98
CA ARG A 279 18.12 5.91 16.42
C ARG A 279 18.10 4.80 17.47
N GLY A 280 19.26 4.43 18.00
CA GLY A 280 19.44 3.31 18.93
C GLY A 280 19.99 2.05 18.25
N ARG A 281 20.22 1.02 19.07
CA ARG A 281 21.06 -0.14 18.73
C ARG A 281 20.58 -1.00 17.54
N ASP A 282 19.27 -1.03 17.29
CA ASP A 282 18.65 -1.93 16.30
C ASP A 282 17.96 -1.15 15.16
N ARG A 283 18.38 0.09 14.92
CA ARG A 283 17.80 0.95 13.87
C ARG A 283 18.90 1.59 13.06
N ASN A 284 18.69 1.67 11.75
CA ASN A 284 19.55 2.44 10.88
C ASN A 284 19.57 3.91 11.33
N PRO A 285 20.71 4.61 11.24
CA PRO A 285 20.73 6.06 11.37
C PRO A 285 19.74 6.68 10.37
N ALA A 286 19.05 7.75 10.75
CA ALA A 286 18.22 8.48 9.80
C ALA A 286 18.79 9.86 9.53
N TRP A 287 18.54 10.33 8.31
CA TRP A 287 18.90 11.66 7.89
C TRP A 287 17.95 12.70 8.48
N ALA A 288 18.52 13.77 9.03
CA ALA A 288 17.77 14.91 9.55
C ALA A 288 18.38 16.22 9.06
N ILE A 289 17.55 17.24 8.88
CA ILE A 289 17.99 18.59 8.53
C ILE A 289 18.83 19.15 9.68
N THR A 290 20.07 19.55 9.39
CA THR A 290 21.07 19.94 10.40
C THR A 290 20.58 21.04 11.34
N THR A 291 19.82 22.01 10.81
CA THR A 291 19.33 23.16 11.58
C THR A 291 18.03 22.90 12.35
N VAL A 292 17.35 21.77 12.11
CA VAL A 292 16.05 21.45 12.72
C VAL A 292 16.23 20.48 13.88
N LYS A 293 15.87 20.94 15.09
CA LYS A 293 15.83 20.08 16.28
C LYS A 293 14.52 19.28 16.31
N CYS A 294 14.62 17.97 16.15
CA CYS A 294 13.49 17.05 16.33
C CYS A 294 14.01 15.72 16.91
N ARG A 295 13.15 15.00 17.65
CA ARG A 295 13.42 13.59 17.94
C ARG A 295 13.28 12.81 16.64
N VAL A 296 14.29 12.00 16.33
CA VAL A 296 14.22 11.05 15.22
C VAL A 296 13.30 9.92 15.69
N SER A 297 12.29 9.58 14.89
CA SER A 297 11.24 8.61 15.26
C SER A 297 11.74 7.17 15.32
#